data_AF-A0A7J9NQD8-F1
#
_entry.id   AF-A0A7J9NQD8-F1
#
_cell.length_a   1.000
_cell.length_b   1.000
_cell.length_c   1.000
_cell.angle_alpha   90.00
_cell.angle_beta   90.00
_cell.angle_gamma   90.00
#
_symmetry.space_group_name_H-M   'P 1'
#
loop_
_entity.id
_entity.type
_entity.pdbx_description
1 polymer ?
#
loop_
_entity_poly.entity_id
_entity_poly.type
_entity_poly.pdbx_seq_one_letter_code
_entity_poly.pdbx_strand_id
1 'polypeptide(L)'
;MSFEFLKKQFNEFLNLSFINKFIVTYFLSWMGLSITLLISKLINPIINVESAGVLTTAKYEVISTAVSSQMGINYFSIWYSYFISNFLACVTIFLVFVILPYIYNRDISKGKSTIKDYFDVLLFFYALVVLNPLTGILGASLSFSDLLAIIPHGFFEYAGFSMSIVLGIEYSIYKLPVMGEKEVWTKKQKIKFLLKFLLIPIFLFIAGGMETLDWIIVNYAKENGLSIVKTFFEVYYNILSSLLF
;
A
#
# COMPACT_ATOMS: atom_id res chain seq x y z
N MET A 1 -11.26 23.33 -1.72
CA MET A 1 -11.84 22.37 -0.76
C MET A 1 -11.35 22.76 0.63
N SER A 2 -12.23 22.98 1.61
CA SER A 2 -11.80 23.39 2.96
C SER A 2 -11.31 22.20 3.77
N PHE A 3 -10.39 22.42 4.72
CA PHE A 3 -9.92 21.37 5.63
C PHE A 3 -11.06 20.78 6.47
N GLU A 4 -12.05 21.60 6.83
CA GLU A 4 -13.26 21.17 7.54
C GLU A 4 -14.11 20.17 6.73
N PHE A 5 -14.15 20.29 5.40
CA PHE A 5 -14.81 19.28 4.56
C PHE A 5 -14.11 17.92 4.68
N LEU A 6 -12.78 17.89 4.65
CA LEU A 6 -12.01 16.65 4.80
C LEU A 6 -12.21 16.01 6.17
N LYS A 7 -12.24 16.82 7.24
CA LYS A 7 -12.56 16.33 8.59
C LYS A 7 -13.92 15.68 8.66
N LYS A 8 -14.95 16.31 8.08
CA LYS A 8 -16.30 15.74 8.04
C LYS A 8 -16.33 14.40 7.31
N GLN A 9 -15.73 14.33 6.12
CA GLN A 9 -15.67 13.10 5.32
C GLN A 9 -14.89 11.98 6.03
N PHE A 10 -13.76 12.32 6.65
CA PHE A 10 -12.98 11.35 7.41
C PHE A 10 -13.74 10.83 8.62
N ASN A 11 -14.47 11.71 9.31
CA ASN A 11 -15.32 11.29 10.40
C ASN A 11 -16.43 10.31 9.94
N GLU A 12 -17.10 10.60 8.82
CA GLU A 12 -18.06 9.69 8.22
C GLU A 12 -17.40 8.34 7.86
N PHE A 13 -16.19 8.38 7.29
CA PHE A 13 -15.39 7.19 6.99
C PHE A 13 -15.07 6.35 8.23
N LEU A 14 -14.71 6.97 9.36
CA LEU A 14 -14.41 6.26 10.61
C LEU A 14 -15.61 5.47 11.16
N ASN A 15 -16.83 5.88 10.81
CA ASN A 15 -18.07 5.22 11.23
C ASN A 15 -18.52 4.10 10.28
N LEU A 16 -17.84 3.91 9.14
CA LEU A 16 -18.16 2.83 8.20
C LEU A 16 -17.82 1.45 8.77
N SER A 17 -18.47 0.42 8.22
CA SER A 17 -18.09 -0.97 8.46
C SER A 17 -16.66 -1.22 7.95
N PHE A 18 -15.99 -2.23 8.51
CA PHE A 18 -14.64 -2.61 8.08
C PHE A 18 -14.54 -2.83 6.56
N ILE A 19 -15.51 -3.53 5.97
CA ILE A 19 -15.52 -3.83 4.53
C ILE A 19 -15.60 -2.53 3.73
N ASN A 20 -16.47 -1.60 4.14
CA ASN A 20 -16.62 -0.33 3.45
C ASN A 20 -15.36 0.56 3.60
N LYS A 21 -14.73 0.57 4.78
CA LYS A 21 -13.43 1.24 4.99
C LYS A 21 -12.35 0.68 4.09
N PHE A 22 -12.28 -0.66 3.97
CA PHE A 22 -11.35 -1.35 3.09
C PHE A 22 -11.57 -0.97 1.63
N ILE A 23 -12.81 -1.04 1.13
CA ILE A 23 -13.15 -0.70 -0.26
C ILE A 23 -12.77 0.76 -0.56
N VAL A 24 -13.17 1.69 0.30
CA VAL A 24 -12.86 3.12 0.11
C VAL A 24 -11.34 3.35 0.10
N THR A 25 -10.62 2.78 1.07
CA THR A 25 -9.16 2.94 1.15
C THR A 25 -8.44 2.30 -0.04
N TYR A 26 -8.95 1.17 -0.54
CA TYR A 26 -8.44 0.49 -1.72
C TYR A 26 -8.51 1.35 -2.97
N PHE A 27 -9.69 1.89 -3.27
CA PHE A 27 -9.85 2.79 -4.42
C PHE A 27 -9.08 4.10 -4.24
N LEU A 28 -9.05 4.66 -3.03
CA LEU A 28 -8.27 5.86 -2.75
C LEU A 28 -6.77 5.63 -2.92
N SER A 29 -6.24 4.46 -2.59
CA SER A 29 -4.82 4.14 -2.79
C SER A 29 -4.48 4.06 -4.29
N TRP A 30 -5.35 3.47 -5.11
CA TRP A 30 -5.22 3.48 -6.57
C TRP A 30 -5.31 4.89 -7.16
N MET A 31 -6.24 5.70 -6.66
CA MET A 31 -6.34 7.11 -7.04
C MET A 31 -5.07 7.87 -6.62
N GLY A 32 -4.56 7.62 -5.41
CA GLY A 32 -3.32 8.18 -4.89
C GLY A 32 -2.13 7.89 -5.79
N LEU A 33 -1.94 6.62 -6.17
CA LEU A 33 -0.93 6.22 -7.16
C LEU A 33 -1.11 6.99 -8.48
N SER A 34 -2.33 7.00 -9.02
CA SER A 34 -2.59 7.61 -10.34
C SER A 34 -2.30 9.11 -10.33
N ILE A 35 -2.72 9.81 -9.28
CA ILE A 35 -2.48 11.25 -9.09
C ILE A 35 -0.98 11.51 -8.94
N THR A 36 -0.29 10.74 -8.09
CA THR A 36 1.14 10.96 -7.83
C THR A 36 2.00 10.60 -9.03
N LEU A 37 1.66 9.56 -9.80
CA LEU A 37 2.28 9.26 -11.10
C LEU A 37 2.11 10.42 -12.09
N LEU A 38 0.87 10.92 -12.25
CA LEU A 38 0.57 11.99 -13.19
C LEU A 38 1.29 13.28 -12.83
N ILE A 39 1.26 13.67 -11.55
CA ILE A 39 1.98 14.84 -11.04
C ILE A 39 3.49 14.66 -11.26
N SER A 40 4.05 13.51 -10.92
CA SER A 40 5.49 13.27 -11.05
C SER A 40 5.94 13.33 -12.51
N LYS A 41 5.15 12.82 -13.45
CA LYS A 41 5.40 12.94 -14.89
C LYS A 41 5.36 14.38 -15.39
N LEU A 42 4.42 15.19 -14.90
CA LEU A 42 4.31 16.60 -15.28
C LEU A 42 5.45 17.44 -14.72
N ILE A 43 5.96 17.09 -13.53
CA ILE A 43 7.03 17.83 -12.85
C ILE A 43 8.43 17.38 -13.29
N ASN A 44 8.63 16.12 -13.70
CA ASN A 44 9.95 15.59 -14.06
C ASN A 44 10.76 16.45 -15.06
N PRO A 45 10.16 17.07 -16.10
CA PRO A 45 10.89 17.95 -17.00
C PRO A 45 11.40 19.25 -16.35
N ILE A 46 10.84 19.65 -15.22
CA ILE A 46 11.12 20.92 -14.53
C ILE A 46 12.07 20.68 -13.34
N ILE A 47 11.82 19.62 -12.58
CA ILE A 47 12.61 19.23 -11.42
C ILE A 47 12.94 17.76 -11.59
N ASN A 48 14.23 17.42 -11.54
CA ASN A 48 14.65 16.03 -11.59
C ASN A 48 14.07 15.30 -10.35
N VAL A 49 13.01 14.52 -10.55
CA VAL A 49 12.38 13.73 -9.49
C VAL A 49 13.06 12.38 -9.30
N GLU A 50 14.01 11.99 -10.16
CA GLU A 50 14.75 10.73 -10.06
C GLU A 50 15.58 10.65 -8.78
N SER A 51 16.03 11.78 -8.22
CA SER A 51 16.75 11.82 -6.94
C SER A 51 15.92 11.29 -5.76
N ALA A 52 14.59 11.46 -5.81
CA ALA A 52 13.69 10.85 -4.83
C ALA A 52 13.41 9.37 -5.15
N GLY A 53 13.54 8.97 -6.43
CA GLY A 53 13.57 7.57 -6.84
C GLY A 53 14.75 6.80 -6.25
N VAL A 54 15.94 7.42 -6.16
CA VAL A 54 17.15 6.82 -5.55
C VAL A 54 16.89 6.30 -4.14
N LEU A 55 16.19 7.07 -3.30
CA LEU A 55 15.89 6.64 -1.92
C LEU A 55 15.02 5.38 -1.90
N THR A 56 14.02 5.30 -2.78
CA THR A 56 13.11 4.17 -2.83
C THR A 56 13.77 2.93 -3.43
N THR A 57 14.61 3.11 -4.46
CA THR A 57 15.42 2.03 -5.05
C THR A 57 16.43 1.50 -4.03
N ALA A 58 17.13 2.36 -3.30
CA ALA A 58 18.09 1.95 -2.27
C ALA A 58 17.44 1.07 -1.19
N LYS A 59 16.19 1.37 -0.79
CA LYS A 59 15.45 0.53 0.16
C LYS A 59 15.23 -0.89 -0.40
N TYR A 60 14.83 -1.01 -1.65
CA TYR A 60 14.63 -2.31 -2.30
C TYR A 60 15.96 -3.05 -2.50
N GLU A 61 17.01 -2.34 -2.92
CA GLU A 61 18.35 -2.90 -3.12
C GLU A 61 18.93 -3.53 -1.85
N VAL A 62 18.78 -2.88 -0.70
CA VAL A 62 19.22 -3.46 0.59
C VAL A 62 18.52 -4.79 0.87
N ILE A 63 17.21 -4.87 0.64
CA ILE A 63 16.43 -6.09 0.87
C ILE A 63 16.82 -7.17 -0.14
N SER A 64 16.91 -6.81 -1.42
CA SER A 64 17.26 -7.75 -2.49
C SER A 64 18.66 -8.31 -2.31
N THR A 65 19.63 -7.48 -1.93
CA THR A 65 21.00 -7.92 -1.62
C THR A 65 21.01 -8.89 -0.44
N ALA A 66 20.26 -8.60 0.63
CA ALA A 66 20.17 -9.48 1.79
C ALA A 66 19.56 -10.85 1.42
N VAL A 67 18.48 -10.87 0.63
CA VAL A 67 17.83 -12.11 0.19
C VAL A 67 18.73 -12.90 -0.77
N SER A 68 19.28 -12.25 -1.80
CA SER A 68 20.15 -12.91 -2.77
C SER A 68 21.45 -13.43 -2.15
N SER A 69 21.94 -12.80 -1.06
CA SER A 69 23.12 -13.32 -0.34
C SER A 69 22.89 -14.69 0.30
N GLN A 70 21.63 -15.03 0.62
CA GLN A 70 21.25 -16.30 1.24
C GLN A 70 20.77 -17.34 0.23
N MET A 71 20.13 -16.89 -0.86
CA MET A 71 19.40 -17.77 -1.79
C MET A 71 20.02 -17.83 -3.20
N GLY A 72 21.08 -17.05 -3.45
CA GLY A 72 21.59 -16.79 -4.79
C GLY A 72 20.69 -15.84 -5.60
N ILE A 73 21.16 -15.41 -6.76
CA ILE A 73 20.39 -14.57 -7.69
C ILE A 73 19.58 -15.49 -8.61
N ASN A 74 18.27 -15.57 -8.38
CA ASN A 74 17.32 -16.33 -9.17
C ASN A 74 15.89 -15.73 -9.09
N TYR A 75 14.95 -16.25 -9.88
CA TYR A 75 13.55 -15.78 -9.90
C TYR A 75 12.93 -15.74 -8.49
N PHE A 76 13.15 -16.78 -7.69
CA PHE A 76 12.60 -16.87 -6.34
C PHE A 76 13.18 -15.78 -5.42
N SER A 77 14.46 -15.44 -5.56
CA SER A 77 15.09 -14.36 -4.81
C SER A 77 14.48 -12.99 -5.12
N ILE A 78 14.11 -12.72 -6.37
CA ILE A 78 13.47 -11.46 -6.79
C ILE A 78 12.06 -11.38 -6.21
N TRP A 79 11.27 -12.43 -6.42
CA TRP A 79 9.92 -12.56 -5.86
C TRP A 79 9.93 -12.38 -4.33
N TYR A 80 10.81 -13.10 -3.64
CA TYR A 80 10.88 -13.05 -2.18
C TYR A 80 11.33 -11.69 -1.65
N SER A 81 12.24 -11.00 -2.38
CA SER A 81 12.64 -9.63 -2.07
C SER A 81 11.48 -8.64 -2.19
N TYR A 82 10.67 -8.77 -3.25
CA TYR A 82 9.45 -8.00 -3.43
C TYR A 82 8.47 -8.21 -2.28
N PHE A 83 8.20 -9.48 -1.96
CA PHE A 83 7.34 -9.86 -0.85
C PHE A 83 7.81 -9.24 0.47
N ILE A 84 9.09 -9.40 0.84
CA ILE A 84 9.64 -8.86 2.09
C ILE A 84 9.54 -7.34 2.10
N SER A 85 9.94 -6.67 1.02
CA SER A 85 9.93 -5.20 0.94
C SER A 85 8.53 -4.64 1.20
N ASN A 86 7.53 -5.18 0.51
CA ASN A 86 6.14 -4.73 0.65
C ASN A 86 5.52 -5.18 1.98
N PHE A 87 5.92 -6.32 2.52
CA PHE A 87 5.47 -6.78 3.84
C PHE A 87 5.97 -5.85 4.95
N LEU A 88 7.25 -5.48 4.91
CA LEU A 88 7.81 -4.49 5.84
C LEU A 88 7.16 -3.11 5.69
N ALA A 89 6.79 -2.71 4.46
CA ALA A 89 6.02 -1.49 4.23
C ALA A 89 4.64 -1.55 4.91
N CYS A 90 3.88 -2.63 4.70
CA CYS A 90 2.61 -2.88 5.38
C CYS A 90 2.72 -2.85 6.91
N VAL A 91 3.72 -3.54 7.47
CA VAL A 91 3.98 -3.55 8.91
C VAL A 91 4.29 -2.14 9.41
N THR A 92 5.10 -1.37 8.69
CA THR A 92 5.42 0.02 9.04
C THR A 92 4.17 0.89 9.04
N ILE A 93 3.35 0.82 7.98
CA ILE A 93 2.08 1.53 7.88
C ILE A 93 1.18 1.20 9.09
N PHE A 94 1.01 -0.09 9.37
CA PHE A 94 0.21 -0.55 10.50
C PHE A 94 0.72 0.01 11.83
N LEU A 95 2.04 -0.09 12.07
CA LEU A 95 2.67 0.37 13.32
C LEU A 95 2.55 1.88 13.51
N VAL A 96 2.68 2.68 12.45
CA VAL A 96 2.51 4.14 12.52
C VAL A 96 1.16 4.48 13.14
N PHE A 97 0.07 3.87 12.67
CA PHE A 97 -1.25 4.08 13.27
C PHE A 97 -1.32 3.55 14.71
N VAL A 98 -0.85 2.32 14.95
CA VAL A 98 -0.89 1.69 16.29
C VAL A 98 -0.19 2.51 17.37
N ILE A 99 0.89 3.22 17.04
CA ILE A 99 1.67 4.01 17.99
C ILE A 99 0.95 5.32 18.39
N LEU A 100 0.25 5.97 17.46
CA LEU A 100 -0.44 7.24 17.68
C LEU A 100 -1.32 7.27 18.94
N PRO A 101 -2.25 6.33 19.19
CA PRO A 101 -3.11 6.37 20.37
C PRO A 101 -2.31 6.28 21.68
N TYR A 102 -1.14 5.64 21.71
CA TYR A 102 -0.33 5.59 22.93
C TYR A 102 0.35 6.93 23.22
N ILE A 103 0.89 7.59 22.18
CA ILE A 103 1.49 8.91 22.30
C ILE A 103 0.43 9.92 22.75
N TYR A 104 -0.71 9.97 22.05
CA TYR A 104 -1.76 10.95 22.34
C TYR A 104 -2.47 10.68 23.66
N ASN A 105 -2.70 9.42 24.05
CA ASN A 105 -3.27 9.14 25.37
C ASN A 105 -2.36 9.63 26.51
N ARG A 106 -1.04 9.54 26.34
CA ARG A 106 -0.07 10.09 27.31
C ARG A 106 -0.04 11.62 27.30
N ASP A 107 -0.14 12.24 26.14
CA ASP A 107 -0.03 13.69 26.03
C ASP A 107 -1.33 14.40 26.45
N ILE A 108 -2.49 13.79 26.18
CA ILE A 108 -3.80 14.23 26.68
C ILE A 108 -3.85 14.16 28.21
N SER A 109 -3.37 13.07 28.83
CA SER A 109 -3.36 12.95 30.29
C SER A 109 -2.45 13.98 30.99
N LYS A 110 -1.50 14.56 30.25
CA LYS A 110 -0.63 15.66 30.69
C LYS A 110 -1.14 17.05 30.28
N GLY A 111 -2.32 17.14 29.68
CA GLY A 111 -2.89 18.40 29.18
C GLY A 111 -2.11 19.05 28.02
N LYS A 112 -1.26 18.28 27.32
CA LYS A 112 -0.41 18.79 26.23
C LYS A 112 -1.06 18.69 24.84
N SER A 113 -2.14 17.94 24.73
CA SER A 113 -2.78 17.63 23.46
C SER A 113 -4.26 17.32 23.70
N THR A 114 -5.06 17.31 22.64
CA THR A 114 -6.50 17.05 22.71
C THR A 114 -6.89 15.87 21.82
N ILE A 115 -8.12 15.36 22.01
CA ILE A 115 -8.72 14.37 21.10
C ILE A 115 -8.86 14.93 19.68
N LYS A 116 -9.07 16.25 19.55
CA LYS A 116 -9.12 16.93 18.25
C LYS A 116 -7.76 16.88 17.55
N ASP A 117 -6.67 17.14 18.28
CA ASP A 117 -5.31 17.05 17.72
C ASP A 117 -4.98 15.62 17.28
N TYR A 118 -5.40 14.63 18.07
CA TYR A 118 -5.28 13.21 17.70
C TYR A 118 -6.05 12.88 16.42
N PHE A 119 -7.30 13.35 16.29
CA PHE A 119 -8.11 13.17 15.09
C PHE A 119 -7.45 13.80 13.86
N ASP A 120 -6.95 15.03 13.98
CA ASP A 120 -6.31 15.76 12.89
C ASP A 120 -5.03 15.05 12.42
N VAL A 121 -4.25 14.50 13.35
CA VAL A 121 -3.06 13.71 13.02
C VAL A 121 -3.41 12.36 12.41
N LEU A 122 -4.46 11.69 12.89
CA LEU A 122 -4.94 10.45 12.29
C LEU A 122 -5.37 10.66 10.82
N LEU A 123 -6.09 11.74 10.53
CA LEU A 123 -6.46 12.15 9.17
C LEU A 123 -5.21 12.45 8.32
N PHE A 124 -4.25 13.20 8.87
CA PHE A 124 -3.02 13.53 8.16
C PHE A 124 -2.23 12.27 7.74
N PHE A 125 -2.01 11.34 8.67
CA PHE A 125 -1.33 10.08 8.37
C PHE A 125 -2.13 9.22 7.38
N TYR A 126 -3.46 9.18 7.49
CA TYR A 126 -4.31 8.50 6.51
C TYR A 126 -4.10 9.06 5.10
N ALA A 127 -4.20 10.37 4.92
CA ALA A 127 -4.02 11.01 3.62
C ALA A 127 -2.61 10.79 3.05
N LEU A 128 -1.57 10.91 3.88
CA LEU A 128 -0.18 10.71 3.46
C LEU A 128 0.07 9.28 2.97
N VAL A 129 -0.40 8.27 3.71
CA VAL A 129 -0.20 6.86 3.33
C VAL A 129 -1.05 6.48 2.12
N VAL A 130 -2.28 6.98 2.00
CA VAL A 130 -3.15 6.75 0.84
C VAL A 130 -2.57 7.36 -0.43
N LEU A 131 -2.03 8.58 -0.37
CA LEU A 131 -1.42 9.23 -1.51
C LEU A 131 -0.15 8.49 -1.97
N ASN A 132 0.60 7.94 -1.02
CA ASN A 132 1.86 7.22 -1.25
C ASN A 132 2.79 7.90 -2.29
N PRO A 133 3.22 9.16 -2.04
CA PRO A 133 3.87 10.00 -3.04
C PRO A 133 5.18 9.42 -3.59
N LEU A 134 5.92 8.63 -2.80
CA LEU A 134 7.20 8.06 -3.22
C LEU A 134 7.04 7.01 -4.33
N THR A 135 5.97 6.21 -4.30
CA THR A 135 5.68 5.22 -5.35
C THR A 135 5.32 5.90 -6.67
N GLY A 136 4.55 7.00 -6.64
CA GLY A 136 4.27 7.78 -7.83
C GLY A 136 5.50 8.46 -8.44
N ILE A 137 6.45 8.89 -7.60
CA ILE A 137 7.71 9.47 -8.07
C ILE A 137 8.58 8.44 -8.79
N LEU A 138 8.66 7.21 -8.28
CA LEU A 138 9.38 6.12 -8.95
C LEU A 138 8.87 5.85 -10.37
N GLY A 139 7.55 5.92 -10.57
CA GLY A 139 6.95 5.68 -11.88
C GLY A 139 7.01 6.87 -12.85
N ALA A 140 7.68 7.97 -12.50
CA ALA A 140 7.81 9.14 -13.37
C ALA A 140 8.49 8.81 -14.71
N SER A 141 9.46 7.90 -14.70
CA SER A 141 10.24 7.47 -15.87
C SER A 141 9.54 6.39 -16.73
N LEU A 142 8.55 5.68 -16.19
CA LEU A 142 7.88 4.58 -16.91
C LEU A 142 7.06 5.09 -18.09
N SER A 143 7.13 4.46 -19.26
CA SER A 143 6.20 4.84 -20.35
C SER A 143 4.75 4.51 -19.96
N PHE A 144 3.75 5.17 -20.56
CA PHE A 144 2.35 4.84 -20.30
C PHE A 144 2.02 3.37 -20.61
N SER A 145 2.68 2.77 -21.60
CA SER A 145 2.55 1.34 -21.91
C SER A 145 3.12 0.44 -20.83
N ASP A 146 4.13 0.90 -20.09
CA ASP A 146 4.75 0.13 -19.00
C ASP A 146 3.90 0.16 -17.72
N LEU A 147 2.97 1.10 -17.59
CA LEU A 147 2.04 1.13 -16.47
C LEU A 147 1.11 -0.10 -16.46
N LEU A 148 0.93 -0.77 -17.61
CA LEU A 148 0.19 -2.04 -17.67
C LEU A 148 0.86 -3.13 -16.85
N ALA A 149 2.19 -3.07 -16.68
CA ALA A 149 2.91 -3.99 -15.80
C ALA A 149 2.43 -3.91 -14.35
N ILE A 150 1.98 -2.74 -13.92
CA ILE A 150 1.63 -2.44 -12.53
C ILE A 150 0.24 -2.97 -12.18
N ILE A 151 -0.67 -3.06 -13.15
CA ILE A 151 -2.08 -3.35 -12.88
C ILE A 151 -2.29 -4.74 -12.23
N PRO A 152 -1.72 -5.84 -12.75
CA PRO A 152 -2.03 -7.18 -12.26
C PRO A 152 -1.53 -7.40 -10.83
N HIS A 153 -0.24 -7.21 -10.56
CA HIS A 153 0.28 -7.32 -9.19
C HIS A 153 -0.24 -6.22 -8.26
N GLY A 154 -0.44 -5.00 -8.78
CA GLY A 154 -0.97 -3.86 -8.04
C GLY A 154 -2.33 -4.14 -7.42
N PHE A 155 -3.16 -4.97 -8.07
CA PHE A 155 -4.46 -5.36 -7.52
C PHE A 155 -4.34 -5.96 -6.12
N PHE A 156 -3.35 -6.82 -5.92
CA PHE A 156 -3.08 -7.48 -4.65
C PHE A 156 -2.20 -6.64 -3.72
N GLU A 157 -1.21 -5.93 -4.26
CA GLU A 157 -0.36 -5.04 -3.44
C GLU A 157 -1.21 -3.99 -2.71
N TYR A 158 -2.06 -3.26 -3.45
CA TYR A 158 -2.89 -2.22 -2.86
C TYR A 158 -3.98 -2.79 -1.94
N ALA A 159 -4.36 -4.05 -2.10
CA ALA A 159 -5.21 -4.75 -1.13
C ALA A 159 -4.46 -4.95 0.20
N GLY A 160 -3.20 -5.38 0.15
CA GLY A 160 -2.33 -5.49 1.33
C GLY A 160 -2.10 -4.15 2.03
N PHE A 161 -1.81 -3.09 1.27
CA PHE A 161 -1.63 -1.74 1.82
C PHE A 161 -2.90 -1.21 2.48
N SER A 162 -4.04 -1.33 1.79
CA SER A 162 -5.33 -0.86 2.31
C SER A 162 -5.76 -1.62 3.57
N MET A 163 -5.49 -2.92 3.61
CA MET A 163 -5.74 -3.75 4.79
C MET A 163 -4.89 -3.29 5.99
N SER A 164 -3.62 -2.95 5.76
CA SER A 164 -2.70 -2.46 6.80
C SER A 164 -3.13 -1.10 7.34
N ILE A 165 -3.56 -0.18 6.47
CA ILE A 165 -4.10 1.13 6.85
C ILE A 165 -5.36 0.96 7.71
N VAL A 166 -6.36 0.22 7.20
CA VAL A 166 -7.65 0.08 7.88
C VAL A 166 -7.50 -0.66 9.21
N LEU A 167 -6.69 -1.71 9.27
CA LEU A 167 -6.43 -2.40 10.55
C LEU A 167 -5.69 -1.50 11.54
N GLY A 168 -4.75 -0.67 11.07
CA GLY A 168 -4.08 0.33 11.89
C GLY A 168 -5.06 1.34 12.47
N ILE A 169 -5.97 1.87 11.64
CA ILE A 169 -7.03 2.80 12.08
C ILE A 169 -7.98 2.13 13.06
N GLU A 170 -8.51 0.96 12.75
CA GLU A 170 -9.42 0.21 13.64
C GLU A 170 -8.78 -0.02 15.02
N TYR A 171 -7.50 -0.39 15.05
CA TYR A 171 -6.76 -0.54 16.30
C TYR A 171 -6.61 0.80 17.04
N SER A 172 -6.33 1.88 16.30
CA SER A 172 -6.17 3.22 16.85
C SER A 172 -7.45 3.72 17.52
N ILE A 173 -8.58 3.57 16.84
CA ILE A 173 -9.92 3.93 17.35
C ILE A 173 -10.31 3.05 18.54
N TYR A 174 -10.04 1.74 18.48
CA TYR A 174 -10.24 0.85 19.62
C TYR A 174 -9.44 1.29 20.85
N LYS A 175 -8.18 1.72 20.65
CA LYS A 175 -7.29 2.05 21.76
C LYS A 175 -7.59 3.41 22.38
N LEU A 176 -7.84 4.41 21.54
CA LEU A 176 -8.21 5.78 21.90
C LEU A 176 -9.34 6.23 20.97
N PRO A 177 -10.61 6.08 21.37
CA PRO A 177 -11.74 6.49 20.54
C PRO A 177 -11.74 8.00 20.35
N VAL A 178 -11.96 8.45 19.10
CA VAL A 178 -12.23 9.87 18.80
C VAL A 178 -13.69 10.25 19.03
N MET A 179 -14.59 9.25 19.06
CA MET A 179 -16.01 9.41 19.33
C MET A 179 -16.52 8.22 20.13
N GLY A 180 -17.47 8.48 21.03
CA GLY A 180 -18.09 7.45 21.85
C GLY A 180 -17.22 6.90 22.97
N GLU A 181 -17.71 5.83 23.57
CA GLU A 181 -17.04 5.17 24.70
C GLU A 181 -15.96 4.19 24.23
N LYS A 182 -15.04 3.89 25.14
CA LYS A 182 -13.97 2.93 24.90
C LYS A 182 -14.52 1.51 24.86
N GLU A 183 -14.52 0.92 23.68
CA GLU A 183 -14.90 -0.48 23.50
C GLU A 183 -13.88 -1.44 24.13
N VAL A 184 -14.36 -2.60 24.59
CA VAL A 184 -13.53 -3.72 25.01
C VAL A 184 -13.70 -4.85 24.00
N TRP A 185 -12.64 -5.14 23.24
CA TRP A 185 -12.70 -6.22 22.25
C TRP A 185 -12.82 -7.59 22.93
N THR A 186 -13.88 -8.30 22.57
CA THR A 186 -14.08 -9.71 22.90
C THR A 186 -13.00 -10.60 22.27
N LYS A 187 -12.82 -11.81 22.79
CA LYS A 187 -11.92 -12.82 22.20
C LYS A 187 -12.22 -13.06 20.71
N LYS A 188 -13.50 -13.09 20.34
CA LYS A 188 -13.96 -13.28 18.96
C LYS A 188 -13.53 -12.12 18.05
N GLN A 189 -13.61 -10.87 18.52
CA GLN A 189 -13.15 -9.70 17.76
C GLN A 189 -11.63 -9.71 17.58
N LYS A 190 -10.87 -10.05 18.62
CA LYS A 190 -9.40 -10.19 18.53
C LYS A 190 -8.98 -11.25 17.51
N ILE A 191 -9.65 -12.40 17.49
CA ILE A 191 -9.40 -13.45 16.48
C ILE A 191 -9.72 -12.94 15.07
N LYS A 192 -10.88 -12.28 14.88
CA LYS A 192 -11.23 -11.71 13.57
C LYS A 192 -10.21 -10.67 13.09
N PHE A 193 -9.71 -9.83 14.00
CA PHE A 193 -8.66 -8.86 13.71
C PHE A 193 -7.37 -9.56 13.28
N LEU A 194 -6.94 -10.59 14.02
CA LEU A 194 -5.74 -11.38 13.68
C LEU A 194 -5.88 -12.06 12.31
N LEU A 195 -7.03 -12.68 12.02
CA LEU A 195 -7.28 -13.32 10.73
C LEU A 195 -7.19 -12.32 9.57
N LYS A 196 -7.75 -11.11 9.73
CA LYS A 196 -7.62 -10.04 8.74
C LYS A 196 -6.16 -9.60 8.58
N PHE A 197 -5.42 -9.49 9.68
CA PHE A 197 -4.00 -9.14 9.63
C PHE A 197 -3.18 -10.20 8.86
N LEU A 198 -3.51 -11.47 9.02
CA LEU A 198 -2.87 -12.58 8.28
C LEU A 198 -3.22 -12.60 6.77
N LEU A 199 -4.25 -11.88 6.32
CA LEU A 199 -4.53 -11.74 4.88
C LEU A 199 -3.52 -10.82 4.17
N ILE A 200 -2.88 -9.90 4.91
CA ILE A 200 -1.87 -8.98 4.35
C ILE A 200 -0.73 -9.76 3.65
N PRO A 201 -0.01 -10.68 4.32
CA PRO A 201 1.07 -11.41 3.66
C PRO A 201 0.57 -12.29 2.51
N ILE A 202 -0.67 -12.78 2.54
CA ILE A 202 -1.22 -13.57 1.42
C ILE A 202 -1.34 -12.70 0.17
N PHE A 203 -1.92 -11.50 0.29
CA PHE A 203 -2.03 -10.58 -0.84
C PHE A 203 -0.65 -10.19 -1.38
N LEU A 204 0.30 -9.89 -0.51
CA LEU A 204 1.64 -9.49 -0.93
C LEU A 204 2.44 -10.63 -1.56
N PHE A 205 2.22 -11.87 -1.11
CA PHE A 205 2.85 -13.03 -1.70
C PHE A 205 2.39 -13.26 -3.14
N ILE A 206 1.08 -13.13 -3.38
CA ILE A 206 0.49 -13.17 -4.73
C ILE A 206 1.03 -12.00 -5.56
N ALA A 207 1.04 -10.78 -5.01
CA ALA A 207 1.55 -9.59 -5.69
C ALA A 207 3.00 -9.77 -6.15
N GLY A 208 3.89 -10.25 -5.28
CA GLY A 208 5.29 -10.45 -5.67
C GLY A 208 5.48 -11.52 -6.74
N GLY A 209 4.64 -12.55 -6.77
CA GLY A 209 4.72 -13.59 -7.80
C GLY A 209 4.25 -13.06 -9.15
N MET A 210 3.21 -12.22 -9.14
CA MET A 210 2.70 -11.55 -10.32
C MET A 210 3.64 -10.47 -10.82
N GLU A 211 4.26 -9.68 -9.94
CA GLU A 211 5.14 -8.58 -10.35
C GLU A 211 6.30 -9.06 -11.21
N THR A 212 6.95 -10.15 -10.79
CA THR A 212 8.09 -10.67 -11.53
C THR A 212 7.65 -11.23 -12.88
N LEU A 213 6.47 -11.88 -12.93
CA LEU A 213 5.86 -12.33 -14.18
C LEU A 213 5.47 -11.15 -15.09
N ASP A 214 4.87 -10.10 -14.52
CA ASP A 214 4.40 -8.91 -15.23
C ASP A 214 5.58 -8.23 -15.96
N TRP A 215 6.71 -8.05 -15.29
CA TRP A 215 7.90 -7.48 -15.91
C TRP A 215 8.53 -8.40 -16.96
N ILE A 216 8.52 -9.71 -16.76
CA ILE A 216 8.97 -10.67 -17.79
C ILE A 216 8.12 -10.52 -19.05
N ILE A 217 6.80 -10.44 -18.92
CA ILE A 217 5.87 -10.26 -20.05
C ILE A 217 6.19 -8.96 -20.80
N VAL A 218 6.36 -7.84 -20.08
CA VAL A 218 6.67 -6.53 -20.68
C VAL A 218 7.99 -6.56 -21.43
N ASN A 219 9.04 -7.08 -20.81
CA ASN A 219 10.38 -7.13 -21.40
C ASN A 219 10.38 -8.04 -22.63
N TYR A 220 9.78 -9.22 -22.54
CA TYR A 220 9.63 -10.14 -23.67
C TYR A 220 8.87 -9.49 -24.83
N ALA A 221 7.76 -8.81 -24.56
CA ALA A 221 6.98 -8.14 -25.60
C ALA A 221 7.79 -7.03 -26.30
N LYS A 222 8.54 -6.23 -25.53
CA LYS A 222 9.40 -5.17 -26.08
C LYS A 222 10.52 -5.73 -26.95
N GLU A 223 11.24 -6.74 -26.46
CA GLU A 223 12.37 -7.36 -27.16
C GLU A 223 11.94 -8.00 -28.49
N ASN A 224 10.69 -8.47 -28.58
CA ASN A 224 10.15 -9.14 -29.77
C ASN A 224 9.23 -8.24 -30.61
N GLY A 225 9.11 -6.95 -30.30
CA GLY A 225 8.24 -6.01 -31.03
C GLY A 225 6.75 -6.37 -30.97
N LEU A 226 6.31 -7.05 -29.92
CA LEU A 226 4.92 -7.49 -29.72
C LEU A 226 4.11 -6.42 -28.98
N SER A 227 2.79 -6.46 -29.16
CA SER A 227 1.86 -5.62 -28.41
C SER A 227 1.79 -6.08 -26.95
N ILE A 228 2.31 -5.28 -26.01
CA ILE A 228 2.28 -5.53 -24.55
C ILE A 228 0.89 -5.98 -24.08
N VAL A 229 -0.19 -5.26 -24.43
CA VAL A 229 -1.57 -5.59 -24.04
C VAL A 229 -1.94 -7.02 -24.42
N LYS A 230 -1.76 -7.36 -25.70
CA LYS A 230 -2.08 -8.67 -26.26
C LYS A 230 -1.26 -9.78 -25.57
N THR A 231 0.04 -9.56 -25.40
CA THR A 231 0.92 -10.53 -24.74
C THR A 231 0.51 -10.78 -23.29
N PHE A 232 0.13 -9.74 -22.54
CA PHE A 232 -0.44 -9.89 -21.19
C PHE A 232 -1.67 -10.80 -21.19
N PHE A 233 -2.64 -10.52 -22.06
CA PHE A 233 -3.86 -11.32 -22.13
C PHE A 233 -3.57 -12.77 -22.50
N GLU A 234 -2.71 -13.02 -23.49
CA GLU A 234 -2.36 -14.38 -23.91
C GLU A 234 -1.67 -15.16 -22.79
N VAL A 235 -0.70 -14.57 -22.11
CA VAL A 235 0.03 -15.26 -21.03
C VAL A 235 -0.90 -15.57 -19.86
N TYR A 236 -1.64 -14.59 -19.35
CA TYR A 236 -2.55 -14.81 -18.23
C TYR A 236 -3.71 -15.75 -18.59
N TYR A 237 -4.24 -15.67 -19.82
CA TYR A 237 -5.26 -16.61 -20.30
C TYR A 237 -4.71 -18.04 -20.34
N ASN A 238 -3.51 -18.24 -20.88
CA ASN A 238 -2.90 -19.58 -20.95
C ASN A 238 -2.62 -20.15 -19.55
N ILE A 239 -2.14 -19.33 -18.62
CA ILE A 239 -1.94 -19.74 -17.21
C ILE A 239 -3.28 -20.16 -16.60
N LEU A 240 -4.31 -19.33 -16.70
CA LEU A 240 -5.64 -19.64 -16.17
C LEU A 240 -6.22 -20.89 -16.81
N SER A 241 -6.09 -21.04 -18.13
CA SER A 241 -6.55 -22.21 -18.86
C SER A 241 -5.85 -23.48 -18.37
N SER A 242 -4.54 -23.45 -18.15
CA SER A 242 -3.77 -24.61 -17.66
C SER A 242 -4.06 -25.01 -16.21
N LEU A 243 -4.64 -24.10 -15.43
CA LEU A 243 -5.03 -24.36 -14.04
C LEU A 243 -6.48 -24.86 -13.92
N LEU A 244 -7.33 -24.53 -14.90
CA LEU A 244 -8.75 -24.84 -14.90
C LEU A 244 -9.12 -26.05 -15.79
N PHE A 245 -8.26 -26.43 -16.72
CA PHE A 245 -8.43 -27.53 -17.67
C PHE A 245 -7.19 -28.42 -17.68
#